data_AF-A0A545SEU5-F1
#
_entry.id   AF-A0A545SEU5-F1
#
_cell.length_a   1.000
_cell.length_b   1.000
_cell.length_c   1.000
_cell.angle_alpha   90.00
_cell.angle_beta   90.00
_cell.angle_gamma   90.00
#
_symmetry.space_group_name_H-M   'P 1'
#
loop_
_entity.id
_entity.type
_entity.pdbx_description
1 polymer ?
#
loop_
_entity_poly.entity_id
_entity_poly.type
_entity_poly.pdbx_seq_one_letter_code
_entity_poly.pdbx_strand_id
1 'polypeptide(L)'
;MIDLAAWHAEPLPDGEAEARLARLRTATAWSDRLEALRLRLMLGLPADMQREVLWNEADDDLHRAAVEIVTGQVMLARRLKGAWTWLDAAEKRLAHRLPGPGYVALMRRHAALRSLVLFEQPRAMRPLEALLAIAEATMQLEGLKR
;
A
#
# COMPACT_ATOMS: atom_id res chain seq x y z
N MET A 1 -3.74 7.97 -14.91
CA MET A 1 -4.42 8.23 -13.62
C MET A 1 -4.28 6.98 -12.78
N ILE A 2 -3.87 7.09 -11.51
CA ILE A 2 -3.75 5.93 -10.62
C ILE A 2 -5.14 5.47 -10.16
N ASP A 3 -5.40 4.16 -10.24
CA ASP A 3 -6.59 3.58 -9.65
C ASP A 3 -6.41 3.47 -8.13
N LEU A 4 -7.01 4.40 -7.39
CA LEU A 4 -6.92 4.47 -5.93
C LEU A 4 -7.64 3.31 -5.24
N ALA A 5 -8.56 2.61 -5.92
CA ALA A 5 -9.21 1.43 -5.37
C ALA A 5 -8.38 0.15 -5.56
N ALA A 6 -7.41 0.15 -6.49
CA ALA A 6 -6.59 -1.01 -6.79
C ALA A 6 -5.66 -1.42 -5.63
N TRP A 7 -5.15 -2.65 -5.73
CA TRP A 7 -4.07 -3.15 -4.90
C TRP A 7 -2.74 -2.95 -5.62
N HIS A 8 -1.89 -2.09 -5.09
CA HIS A 8 -0.61 -1.68 -5.67
C HIS A 8 0.58 -2.49 -5.12
N ALA A 9 0.33 -3.33 -4.12
CA ALA A 9 1.37 -4.09 -3.42
C ALA A 9 1.47 -5.55 -3.88
N GLU A 10 1.09 -5.83 -5.13
CA GLU A 10 1.29 -7.15 -5.72
C GLU A 10 2.81 -7.42 -5.86
N PRO A 11 3.34 -8.48 -5.23
CA PRO A 11 4.78 -8.74 -5.24
C PRO A 11 5.33 -8.89 -6.66
N LEU A 12 6.48 -8.28 -6.90
CA LEU A 12 7.24 -8.44 -8.14
C LEU A 12 8.53 -9.20 -7.82
N PRO A 13 9.05 -10.01 -8.77
CA PRO A 13 10.41 -10.52 -8.67
C PRO A 13 11.41 -9.36 -8.55
N ASP A 14 12.39 -9.47 -7.65
CA ASP A 14 13.33 -8.38 -7.35
C ASP A 14 14.04 -7.87 -8.62
N GLY A 15 14.54 -8.75 -9.47
CA GLY A 15 15.21 -8.35 -10.72
C GLY A 15 14.30 -7.59 -11.70
N GLU A 16 12.99 -7.88 -11.68
CA GLU A 16 12.02 -7.11 -12.47
C GLU A 16 11.75 -5.74 -11.85
N ALA A 17 11.57 -5.68 -10.53
CA ALA A 17 11.37 -4.43 -9.81
C ALA A 17 12.58 -3.49 -9.94
N GLU A 18 13.80 -4.03 -9.85
CA GLU A 18 15.05 -3.30 -10.06
C GLU A 18 15.16 -2.76 -11.49
N ALA A 19 14.89 -3.60 -12.51
CA ALA A 19 14.92 -3.19 -13.90
C ALA A 19 13.91 -2.08 -14.20
N ARG A 20 12.70 -2.18 -13.63
CA ARG A 20 11.67 -1.13 -13.75
C ARG A 20 12.11 0.16 -13.05
N LEU A 21 12.64 0.06 -11.83
CA LEU A 21 13.13 1.21 -11.07
C LEU A 21 14.28 1.93 -11.80
N ALA A 22 15.18 1.19 -12.43
CA ALA A 22 16.29 1.75 -13.20
C ALA A 22 15.80 2.61 -14.38
N ARG A 23 14.67 2.26 -15.01
CA ARG A 23 14.05 3.05 -16.10
C ARG A 23 13.42 4.36 -15.61
N LEU A 24 13.10 4.45 -14.32
CA LEU A 24 12.45 5.61 -13.72
C LEU A 24 13.44 6.61 -13.09
N ARG A 25 14.76 6.41 -13.23
CA ARG A 25 15.79 7.26 -12.60
C ARG A 25 15.70 8.73 -12.98
N THR A 26 15.25 9.03 -14.19
CA THR A 26 15.11 10.40 -14.71
C THR A 26 13.65 10.82 -14.86
N ALA A 27 12.72 10.09 -14.23
CA ALA A 27 11.31 10.38 -14.37
C ALA A 27 10.94 11.69 -13.65
N THR A 28 10.27 12.58 -14.37
CA THR A 28 9.78 13.87 -13.84
C THR A 28 8.28 13.84 -13.58
N ALA A 29 7.54 13.00 -14.29
CA ALA A 29 6.11 12.86 -14.09
C ALA A 29 5.79 12.33 -12.68
N TRP A 30 4.79 12.91 -12.03
CA TRP A 30 4.42 12.54 -10.66
C TRP A 30 4.03 11.06 -10.54
N SER A 31 3.30 10.51 -11.51
CA SER A 31 2.91 9.09 -11.55
C SER A 31 4.11 8.15 -11.58
N ASP A 32 5.12 8.48 -12.36
CA ASP A 32 6.33 7.67 -12.52
C ASP A 32 7.19 7.72 -11.26
N ARG A 33 7.21 8.86 -10.59
CA ARG A 33 7.87 9.02 -9.30
C ARG A 33 7.15 8.28 -8.18
N LEU A 34 5.81 8.24 -8.20
CA LEU A 34 5.02 7.40 -7.29
C LEU A 34 5.30 5.90 -7.53
N GLU A 35 5.39 5.49 -8.79
CA GLU A 35 5.78 4.13 -9.15
C GLU A 35 7.20 3.81 -8.65
N ALA A 36 8.14 4.75 -8.79
CA ALA A 36 9.48 4.60 -8.23
C ALA A 36 9.44 4.46 -6.69
N LEU A 37 8.59 5.21 -5.99
CA LEU A 37 8.39 5.05 -4.55
C LEU A 37 7.89 3.64 -4.22
N ARG A 38 6.86 3.16 -4.92
CA ARG A 38 6.29 1.81 -4.76
C ARG A 38 7.38 0.74 -4.88
N LEU A 39 8.17 0.78 -5.96
CA LEU A 39 9.24 -0.18 -6.23
C LEU A 39 10.34 -0.15 -5.16
N ARG A 40 10.74 1.05 -4.70
CA ARG A 40 11.71 1.16 -3.60
C ARG A 40 11.21 0.55 -2.31
N LEU A 41 9.96 0.80 -1.94
CA LEU A 41 9.33 0.21 -0.76
C LEU A 41 9.28 -1.33 -0.87
N MET A 42 8.97 -1.87 -2.06
CA MET A 42 8.94 -3.31 -2.31
C MET A 42 10.33 -3.94 -2.11
N LEU A 43 11.36 -3.34 -2.71
CA LEU A 43 12.75 -3.77 -2.60
C LEU A 43 13.38 -3.51 -1.21
N GLY A 44 12.65 -2.88 -0.29
CA GLY A 44 13.16 -2.51 1.03
C GLY A 44 14.28 -1.46 0.99
N LEU A 45 14.35 -0.66 -0.07
CA LEU A 45 15.31 0.42 -0.20
C LEU A 45 14.86 1.66 0.62
N PRO A 46 15.79 2.53 1.03
CA PRO A 46 15.43 3.79 1.70
C PRO A 46 14.45 4.61 0.85
N ALA A 47 13.29 4.94 1.40
CA ALA A 47 12.19 5.57 0.66
C ALA A 47 11.58 6.79 1.37
N ASP A 48 11.96 7.06 2.63
CA ASP A 48 11.32 8.08 3.46
C ASP A 48 11.43 9.48 2.84
N MET A 49 12.63 9.89 2.43
CA MET A 49 12.85 11.19 1.78
C MET A 49 12.05 11.34 0.47
N GLN A 50 11.99 10.29 -0.36
CA GLN A 50 11.21 10.34 -1.61
C GLN A 50 9.72 10.43 -1.33
N ARG A 51 9.23 9.70 -0.31
CA ARG A 51 7.84 9.75 0.13
C ARG A 51 7.49 11.16 0.63
N GLU A 52 8.34 11.77 1.45
CA GLU A 52 8.14 13.14 1.95
C GLU A 52 8.13 14.18 0.82
N VAL A 53 9.04 14.07 -0.15
CA VAL A 53 9.05 14.96 -1.31
C VAL A 53 7.76 14.83 -2.11
N LEU A 54 7.35 13.60 -2.46
CA LEU A 54 6.10 13.36 -3.19
C LEU A 54 4.87 13.85 -2.44
N TRP A 55 4.88 13.70 -1.12
CA TRP A 55 3.81 14.17 -0.25
C TRP A 55 3.69 15.70 -0.26
N ASN A 56 4.83 16.39 -0.12
CA ASN A 56 4.86 17.86 -0.08
C ASN A 56 4.56 18.50 -1.44
N GLU A 57 4.88 17.82 -2.52
CA GLU A 57 4.58 18.26 -3.89
C GLU A 57 3.17 17.85 -4.37
N ALA A 58 2.40 17.13 -3.56
CA ALA A 58 1.05 16.74 -3.94
C ALA A 58 0.11 17.96 -3.92
N ASP A 59 -0.37 18.33 -5.11
CA ASP A 59 -1.27 19.48 -5.33
C ASP A 59 -2.67 19.31 -4.74
N ASP A 60 -3.11 18.06 -4.53
CA ASP A 60 -4.46 17.74 -4.05
C ASP A 60 -4.50 16.53 -3.10
N ASP A 61 -5.69 16.30 -2.53
CA ASP A 61 -5.92 15.16 -1.63
C ASP A 61 -5.83 13.80 -2.33
N LEU A 62 -6.05 13.73 -3.65
CA LEU A 62 -5.96 12.47 -4.39
C LEU A 62 -4.51 12.03 -4.53
N HIS A 63 -3.60 12.94 -4.85
CA HIS A 63 -2.17 12.68 -4.89
C HIS A 63 -1.62 12.31 -3.50
N ARG A 64 -2.06 13.00 -2.45
CA ARG A 64 -1.71 12.64 -1.06
C ARG A 64 -2.20 11.24 -0.71
N ALA A 65 -3.46 10.94 -1.00
CA ALA A 65 -4.04 9.62 -0.77
C ALA A 65 -3.32 8.52 -1.56
N ALA A 66 -2.87 8.78 -2.78
CA ALA A 66 -2.07 7.83 -3.55
C ALA A 66 -0.73 7.49 -2.86
N VAL A 67 -0.02 8.48 -2.30
CA VAL A 67 1.22 8.24 -1.52
C VAL A 67 0.93 7.40 -0.28
N GLU A 68 -0.13 7.75 0.47
CA GLU A 68 -0.58 7.02 1.65
C GLU A 68 -0.99 5.57 1.31
N ILE A 69 -1.79 5.36 0.26
CA ILE A 69 -2.24 4.03 -0.18
C ILE A 69 -1.05 3.17 -0.58
N VAL A 70 -0.18 3.65 -1.47
CA VAL A 70 0.97 2.88 -1.95
C VAL A 70 1.87 2.49 -0.78
N THR A 71 2.14 3.44 0.12
CA THR A 71 2.94 3.20 1.33
C THR A 71 2.29 2.15 2.22
N GLY A 72 1.03 2.35 2.59
CA GLY A 72 0.29 1.48 3.49
C GLY A 72 0.11 0.07 2.94
N GLN A 73 -0.21 -0.07 1.65
CA GLN A 73 -0.38 -1.38 1.02
C GLN A 73 0.92 -2.16 0.94
N VAL A 74 2.05 -1.53 0.59
CA VAL A 74 3.35 -2.23 0.55
C VAL A 74 3.80 -2.62 1.96
N MET A 75 3.61 -1.75 2.95
CA MET A 75 3.85 -2.10 4.36
C MET A 75 2.96 -3.26 4.81
N LEU A 76 1.68 -3.26 4.44
CA LEU A 76 0.74 -4.32 4.79
C LEU A 76 1.10 -5.65 4.12
N ALA A 77 1.54 -5.61 2.86
CA ALA A 77 2.01 -6.79 2.14
C ALA A 77 3.26 -7.40 2.77
N ARG A 78 4.10 -6.58 3.43
CA ARG A 78 5.23 -7.02 4.27
C ARG A 78 4.84 -7.29 5.73
N ARG A 79 3.54 -7.17 6.06
CA ARG A 79 2.97 -7.28 7.41
C ARG A 79 3.71 -6.43 8.44
N LEU A 80 4.07 -5.21 8.07
CA LEU A 80 4.82 -4.27 8.90
C LEU A 80 3.87 -3.42 9.75
N LYS A 81 4.23 -3.18 11.02
CA LYS A 81 3.53 -2.25 11.91
C LYS A 81 3.53 -0.83 11.34
N GLY A 82 2.48 -0.08 11.65
CA GLY A 82 2.26 1.26 11.09
C GLY A 82 1.62 1.28 9.69
N ALA A 83 1.48 0.13 9.00
CA ALA A 83 0.78 0.05 7.71
C ALA A 83 -0.62 0.68 7.76
N TRP A 84 -1.34 0.40 8.85
CA TRP A 84 -2.68 0.89 9.06
C TRP A 84 -2.79 2.40 9.27
N THR A 85 -1.78 3.03 9.87
CA THR A 85 -1.75 4.50 10.01
C THR A 85 -1.82 5.18 8.64
N TRP A 86 -1.11 4.64 7.65
CA TRP A 86 -1.14 5.13 6.28
C TRP A 86 -2.47 4.84 5.58
N LEU A 87 -2.97 3.61 5.70
CA LEU A 87 -4.23 3.24 5.07
C LEU A 87 -5.41 4.04 5.65
N ASP A 88 -5.49 4.21 6.96
CA ASP A 88 -6.55 5.00 7.61
C ASP A 88 -6.50 6.48 7.22
N ALA A 89 -5.29 7.03 7.00
CA ALA A 89 -5.14 8.40 6.54
C ALA A 89 -5.63 8.57 5.09
N ALA A 90 -5.27 7.64 4.21
CA ALA A 90 -5.77 7.59 2.83
C ALA A 90 -7.30 7.48 2.79
N GLU A 91 -7.88 6.58 3.57
CA GLU A 91 -9.33 6.38 3.64
C GLU A 91 -10.07 7.67 3.98
N LYS A 92 -9.58 8.39 5.00
CA LYS A 92 -10.16 9.68 5.40
C LYS A 92 -10.11 10.72 4.29
N ARG A 93 -9.01 10.79 3.52
CA ARG A 93 -8.90 11.71 2.38
C ARG A 93 -9.84 11.32 1.23
N LEU A 94 -10.02 10.02 1.01
CA LEU A 94 -10.78 9.50 -0.11
C LEU A 94 -12.29 9.46 0.11
N ALA A 95 -12.75 9.54 1.36
CA ALA A 95 -14.17 9.48 1.73
C ALA A 95 -15.07 10.44 0.92
N HIS A 96 -14.55 11.60 0.52
CA HIS A 96 -15.29 12.60 -0.24
C HIS A 96 -14.92 12.66 -1.73
N ARG A 97 -14.02 11.80 -2.21
CA ARG A 97 -13.39 11.91 -3.52
C ARG A 97 -13.54 10.69 -4.41
N LEU A 98 -13.74 9.49 -3.85
CA LEU A 98 -13.97 8.29 -4.63
C LEU A 98 -15.46 8.09 -4.97
N PRO A 99 -15.78 7.57 -6.17
CA PRO A 99 -17.11 7.05 -6.47
C PRO A 99 -17.49 5.96 -5.47
N GLY A 100 -18.76 5.92 -5.06
CA GLY A 100 -19.29 4.99 -4.05
C GLY A 100 -18.82 3.53 -4.21
N PRO A 101 -18.87 2.92 -5.41
CA PRO A 101 -18.42 1.54 -5.60
C PRO A 101 -16.93 1.31 -5.31
N GLY A 102 -16.06 2.21 -5.77
CA GLY A 102 -14.60 2.10 -5.58
C GLY A 102 -14.20 2.29 -4.12
N TYR A 103 -14.83 3.25 -3.44
CA TYR A 103 -14.64 3.47 -2.02
C TYR A 103 -15.07 2.24 -1.20
N VAL A 104 -16.26 1.69 -1.48
CA VAL A 104 -16.77 0.50 -0.79
C VAL A 104 -15.87 -0.73 -1.02
N ALA A 105 -15.35 -0.92 -2.23
CA ALA A 105 -14.43 -2.01 -2.52
C ALA A 105 -13.13 -1.91 -1.69
N LEU A 106 -12.57 -0.70 -1.60
CA LEU A 106 -11.39 -0.42 -0.78
C LEU A 106 -11.66 -0.68 0.71
N MET A 107 -12.78 -0.14 1.24
CA MET A 107 -13.22 -0.37 2.63
C MET A 107 -13.34 -1.84 2.97
N ARG A 108 -14.03 -2.62 2.12
CA ARG A 108 -14.25 -4.05 2.34
C ARG A 108 -12.93 -4.82 2.40
N ARG A 109 -11.99 -4.51 1.50
CA ARG A 109 -10.66 -5.12 1.50
C ARG A 109 -9.91 -4.79 2.78
N HIS A 110 -9.87 -3.52 3.19
CA HIS A 110 -9.14 -3.11 4.39
C HIS A 110 -9.75 -3.71 5.65
N ALA A 111 -11.09 -3.75 5.74
CA ALA A 111 -11.80 -4.42 6.82
C ALA A 111 -11.45 -5.92 6.90
N ALA A 112 -11.46 -6.63 5.78
CA ALA A 112 -11.11 -8.05 5.73
C ALA A 112 -9.66 -8.32 6.18
N LEU A 113 -8.74 -7.40 5.90
CA LEU A 113 -7.33 -7.53 6.26
C LEU A 113 -7.03 -7.12 7.72
N ARG A 114 -7.99 -6.57 8.48
CA ARG A 114 -7.73 -6.00 9.82
C ARG A 114 -7.25 -6.99 10.87
N SER A 115 -7.60 -8.26 10.74
CA SER A 115 -7.12 -9.32 11.65
C SER A 115 -5.67 -9.73 11.39
N LEU A 116 -5.01 -9.20 10.36
CA LEU A 116 -3.61 -9.53 10.10
C LEU A 116 -2.71 -9.12 11.27
N VAL A 117 -1.98 -10.10 11.80
CA VAL A 117 -0.89 -9.83 12.75
C VAL A 117 0.25 -9.11 12.02
N LEU A 118 0.63 -7.94 12.52
CA LEU A 118 1.73 -7.11 12.02
C LEU A 118 2.97 -7.19 12.92
N PHE A 119 4.14 -6.95 12.34
CA PHE A 119 5.45 -7.10 13.00
C PHE A 119 6.28 -5.82 12.95
N GLU A 120 7.23 -5.68 13.88
CA GLU A 120 8.20 -4.57 13.86
C GLU A 120 9.19 -4.67 12.70
N GLN A 121 9.60 -5.89 12.35
CA GLN A 121 10.49 -6.15 11.23
C GLN A 121 9.69 -6.63 10.02
N PRO A 122 10.06 -6.20 8.81
CA PRO A 122 9.32 -6.58 7.62
C PRO A 122 9.47 -8.07 7.32
N ARG A 123 8.36 -8.70 6.90
CA ARG A 123 8.35 -10.06 6.36
C ARG A 123 8.47 -10.03 4.83
N ALA A 124 8.69 -11.21 4.25
CA ALA A 124 8.57 -11.40 2.80
C ALA A 124 7.19 -10.92 2.33
N MET A 125 7.16 -10.21 1.20
CA MET A 125 5.92 -9.73 0.61
C MET A 125 5.02 -10.90 0.24
N ARG A 126 3.70 -10.71 0.41
CA ARG A 126 2.69 -11.68 0.01
C ARG A 126 1.67 -11.04 -0.92
N PRO A 127 1.12 -11.81 -1.88
CA PRO A 127 0.03 -11.36 -2.73
C PRO A 127 -1.23 -11.11 -1.90
N LEU A 128 -2.14 -10.29 -2.43
CA LEU A 128 -3.38 -9.91 -1.72
C LEU A 128 -4.19 -11.14 -1.28
N GLU A 129 -4.33 -12.13 -2.16
CA GLU A 129 -5.07 -13.37 -1.89
C GLU A 129 -4.52 -14.11 -0.67
N ALA A 130 -3.19 -14.25 -0.58
CA ALA A 130 -2.56 -14.91 0.56
C ALA A 130 -2.72 -14.12 1.86
N LEU A 131 -2.74 -12.79 1.79
CA LEU A 131 -2.99 -11.93 2.95
C LEU A 131 -4.43 -12.08 3.45
N LEU A 132 -5.41 -12.11 2.54
CA LEU A 132 -6.82 -12.34 2.88
C LEU A 132 -7.00 -13.72 3.53
N ALA A 133 -6.36 -14.77 2.98
CA ALA A 133 -6.42 -16.11 3.57
C ALA A 133 -5.81 -16.17 4.99
N ILE A 134 -4.69 -15.48 5.23
CA ILE A 134 -4.11 -15.38 6.59
C ILE A 134 -5.05 -14.63 7.53
N ALA A 135 -5.65 -13.53 7.07
CA ALA A 135 -6.56 -12.71 7.86
C ALA A 135 -7.79 -13.51 8.28
N GLU A 136 -8.40 -14.24 7.35
CA GLU A 136 -9.53 -15.13 7.60
C GLU A 136 -9.17 -16.23 8.60
N ALA A 137 -8.04 -16.93 8.39
CA ALA A 137 -7.58 -17.96 9.32
C ALA A 137 -7.35 -17.39 10.73
N THR A 138 -6.84 -16.16 10.85
CA THR A 138 -6.63 -15.48 12.13
C THR A 138 -7.97 -15.21 12.83
N MET A 139 -8.98 -14.71 12.10
CA MET A 139 -10.32 -14.48 12.65
C MET A 139 -10.98 -15.77 13.14
N GLN A 140 -10.87 -16.86 12.38
CA GLN A 140 -11.44 -18.15 12.78
C GLN A 140 -10.80 -18.67 14.09
N LEU A 141 -9.47 -18.57 14.22
CA LEU A 141 -8.75 -18.98 15.42
C LEU A 141 -9.08 -18.12 16.65
N GLU A 142 -9.34 -16.83 16.47
CA GLU A 142 -9.78 -15.94 17.57
C GLU A 142 -11.24 -16.19 17.97
N GLY A 143 -12.11 -16.49 16.99
CA GLY A 143 -13.51 -16.84 17.23
C GLY A 143 -13.68 -18.17 17.99
N LEU A 144 -12.79 -19.14 17.75
CA LEU A 144 -12.77 -20.43 18.45
C LEU A 144 -12.28 -20.36 19.91
N LYS A 145 -11.70 -19.22 20.33
CA LYS A 145 -11.23 -19.00 21.71
C LYS A 145 -12.27 -18.30 22.61
N ARG A 146 -13.47 -18.02 22.09
CA ARG A 146 -14.60 -17.43 22.82
C ARG A 146 -15.65 -18.49 23.14
#